data_AF-A0A6M5YVV5-F1
#
_entry.id   AF-A0A6M5YVV5-F1
#
_cell.length_a   1.000
_cell.length_b   1.000
_cell.length_c   1.000
_cell.angle_alpha   90.00
_cell.angle_beta   90.00
_cell.angle_gamma   90.00
#
_symmetry.space_group_name_H-M   'P 1'
#
loop_
_entity.id
_entity.type
_entity.pdbx_description
1 polymer ?
#
loop_
_entity_poly.entity_id
_entity_poly.type
_entity_poly.pdbx_seq_one_letter_code
_entity_poly.pdbx_strand_id
1 'polypeptide(L)'
;MRFLPIPIVSVLWVLGTGPACAADDGALKVTTQRGGPAVESVAVFRTKDGKRDEVGPALTDFAKAKPLPGTGPFEVWVKPKGGLAVKVHDKLVVPAGTAHELKLGDVLGVVEVFGDTFPRADKIVLTDTRDPGPGEKGHVAVQSARDYRTEMAVPPGTYAVWVVPANGACAQKVEDNVRVQAGRSVKVGD
;
A
#
# COMPACT_ATOMS: atom_id res chain seq x y z
N MET A 1 -58.58 -24.32 59.48
CA MET A 1 -57.72 -24.46 58.28
C MET A 1 -57.06 -23.11 58.03
N ARG A 2 -55.74 -23.01 58.22
CA ARG A 2 -54.94 -21.78 58.02
C ARG A 2 -54.17 -21.93 56.71
N PHE A 3 -54.41 -21.05 55.74
CA PHE A 3 -53.60 -20.90 54.53
C PHE A 3 -52.62 -19.75 54.75
N LEU A 4 -51.33 -20.03 54.59
CA LEU A 4 -50.24 -19.04 54.63
C LEU A 4 -49.94 -18.54 53.21
N PRO A 5 -49.64 -17.23 53.00
CA PRO A 5 -49.25 -16.69 51.71
C PRO A 5 -47.74 -16.88 51.45
N ILE A 6 -47.39 -17.17 50.20
CA ILE A 6 -46.01 -17.28 49.70
C ILE A 6 -45.53 -15.88 49.27
N PRO A 7 -44.34 -15.41 49.68
CA PRO A 7 -43.79 -14.15 49.16
C PRO A 7 -43.11 -14.36 47.80
N ILE A 8 -43.45 -13.48 46.86
CA ILE A 8 -42.83 -13.34 45.54
C ILE A 8 -41.50 -12.62 45.72
N VAL A 9 -40.39 -13.29 45.42
CA VAL A 9 -39.05 -12.68 45.36
C VAL A 9 -38.83 -12.16 43.94
N SER A 10 -38.96 -10.85 43.75
CA SER A 10 -38.58 -10.17 42.51
C SER A 10 -37.07 -9.99 42.44
N VAL A 11 -36.42 -10.74 41.55
CA VAL A 11 -35.00 -10.58 41.22
C VAL A 11 -34.85 -9.38 40.30
N LEU A 12 -34.29 -8.29 40.85
CA LEU A 12 -33.94 -7.07 40.12
C LEU A 12 -32.61 -7.31 39.38
N TRP A 13 -32.68 -7.48 38.07
CA TRP A 13 -31.48 -7.51 37.21
C TRP A 13 -30.93 -6.08 37.07
N VAL A 14 -29.76 -5.85 37.66
CA VAL A 14 -28.97 -4.63 37.42
C VAL A 14 -28.36 -4.74 36.02
N LEU A 15 -28.95 -4.02 35.06
CA LEU A 15 -28.34 -3.76 33.76
C LEU A 15 -27.14 -2.82 33.98
N GLY A 16 -25.95 -3.39 34.01
CA GLY A 16 -24.71 -2.63 33.94
C GLY A 16 -24.56 -2.00 32.56
N THR A 17 -24.89 -0.72 32.44
CA THR A 17 -24.49 0.11 31.30
C THR A 17 -23.01 0.48 31.47
N GLY A 18 -22.13 -0.39 30.95
CA GLY A 18 -20.72 -0.01 30.77
C GLY A 18 -20.63 1.18 29.79
N PRO A 19 -19.79 2.19 30.06
CA PRO A 19 -19.54 3.25 29.09
C PRO A 19 -18.79 2.64 27.90
N ALA A 20 -19.48 2.50 26.76
CA ALA A 20 -18.84 2.35 25.47
C ALA A 20 -18.14 3.69 25.17
N CYS A 21 -16.89 3.85 25.60
CA CYS A 21 -15.99 4.79 24.97
C CYS A 21 -15.72 4.24 23.57
N ALA A 22 -16.64 4.51 22.64
CA ALA A 22 -16.32 4.50 21.22
C ALA A 22 -15.23 5.57 21.06
N ALA A 23 -13.97 5.14 21.03
CA ALA A 23 -12.98 5.91 20.31
C ALA A 23 -13.54 6.04 18.90
N ASP A 24 -13.94 7.25 18.52
CA ASP A 24 -14.43 7.52 17.17
C ASP A 24 -13.24 7.36 16.20
N ASP A 25 -12.88 6.12 15.93
CA ASP A 25 -11.80 5.77 15.04
C ASP A 25 -12.25 5.98 13.59
N GLY A 26 -11.34 6.47 12.75
CA GLY A 26 -11.55 6.48 11.31
C GLY A 26 -11.39 5.07 10.74
N ALA A 27 -11.67 4.90 9.45
CA ALA A 27 -11.37 3.67 8.75
C ALA A 27 -10.71 3.92 7.38
N LEU A 28 -9.80 3.04 6.97
CA LEU A 28 -9.23 3.01 5.63
C LEU A 28 -9.79 1.81 4.87
N LYS A 29 -10.54 2.09 3.80
CA LYS A 29 -11.00 1.06 2.86
C LYS A 29 -10.11 1.10 1.63
N VAL A 30 -9.48 -0.03 1.28
CA VAL A 30 -8.63 -0.12 0.09
C VAL A 30 -9.40 -0.84 -1.01
N THR A 31 -9.49 -0.23 -2.19
CA THR A 31 -10.17 -0.81 -3.35
C THR A 31 -9.16 -1.00 -4.49
N THR A 32 -9.05 -2.24 -4.97
CA THR A 32 -8.27 -2.58 -6.17
C THR A 32 -9.14 -2.45 -7.43
N GLN A 33 -8.58 -1.94 -8.53
CA GLN A 33 -9.26 -1.91 -9.82
C GLN A 33 -8.90 -3.11 -10.69
N ARG A 34 -9.80 -3.52 -11.59
CA ARG A 34 -9.50 -4.53 -12.61
C ARG A 34 -8.43 -3.98 -13.56
N GLY A 35 -7.38 -4.75 -13.81
CA GLY A 35 -6.23 -4.30 -14.61
C GLY A 35 -5.28 -3.34 -13.88
N GLY A 36 -5.47 -3.15 -12.57
CA GLY A 36 -4.46 -2.55 -11.71
C GLY A 36 -3.40 -3.57 -11.29
N PRO A 37 -2.27 -3.11 -10.71
CA PRO A 37 -1.17 -3.99 -10.34
C PRO A 37 -1.61 -4.97 -9.26
N ALA A 38 -1.02 -6.17 -9.28
CA ALA A 38 -1.21 -7.13 -8.18
C ALA A 38 -0.56 -6.60 -6.89
N VAL A 39 -1.35 -6.48 -5.82
CA VAL A 39 -0.90 -5.95 -4.52
C VAL A 39 -0.84 -7.06 -3.49
N GLU A 40 0.28 -7.13 -2.78
CA GLU A 40 0.54 -8.13 -1.72
C GLU A 40 0.02 -7.62 -0.36
N SER A 41 0.32 -6.37 -0.01
CA SER A 41 -0.10 -5.79 1.27
C SER A 41 -0.15 -4.27 1.26
N VAL A 42 -0.91 -3.69 2.20
CA VAL A 42 -0.93 -2.25 2.47
C VAL A 42 -0.61 -2.00 3.95
N ALA A 43 0.51 -1.34 4.20
CA ALA A 43 0.93 -0.93 5.54
C ALA A 43 0.49 0.51 5.79
N VAL A 44 0.06 0.78 7.01
CA VAL A 44 -0.31 2.13 7.46
C VAL A 44 0.54 2.46 8.66
N PHE A 45 1.16 3.62 8.64
CA PHE A 45 1.95 4.13 9.74
C PHE A 45 1.38 5.44 10.23
N ARG A 46 1.51 5.70 11.52
CA ARG A 46 1.19 6.98 12.14
C ARG A 46 2.49 7.69 12.45
N THR A 47 2.57 8.96 12.09
CA THR A 47 3.71 9.79 12.49
C THR A 47 3.34 10.57 13.72
N LYS A 48 4.00 10.26 14.85
CA LYS A 48 3.81 10.94 16.13
C LYS A 48 5.17 11.35 16.68
N ASP A 49 5.32 12.62 17.03
CA ASP A 49 6.57 13.16 17.60
C ASP A 49 7.83 12.90 16.74
N GLY A 50 7.67 12.90 15.41
CA GLY A 50 8.75 12.63 14.46
C GLY A 50 9.15 11.16 14.34
N LYS A 51 8.47 10.25 15.04
CA LYS A 51 8.63 8.79 14.93
C LYS A 51 7.48 8.18 14.15
N ARG A 52 7.79 7.10 13.42
CA ARG A 52 6.83 6.34 12.63
C ARG A 52 6.44 5.09 13.40
N ASP A 53 5.17 4.99 13.78
CA ASP A 53 4.59 3.83 14.46
C ASP A 53 3.68 3.07 13.51
N GLU A 54 3.84 1.75 13.41
CA GLU A 54 2.96 0.93 12.57
C GLU A 54 1.57 0.80 13.20
N VAL A 55 0.53 1.09 12.40
CA VAL A 55 -0.88 1.03 12.83
C VAL A 55 -1.40 -0.39 12.62
N GLY A 56 -0.99 -1.31 13.48
CA GLY A 56 -1.39 -2.73 13.40
C GLY A 56 -0.89 -3.44 12.14
N PRO A 57 -1.23 -4.73 11.95
CA PRO A 57 -0.66 -5.55 10.87
C PRO A 57 -1.01 -5.01 9.48
N ALA A 58 -0.11 -5.19 8.51
CA ALA A 58 -0.36 -4.86 7.12
C ALA A 58 -1.66 -5.51 6.60
N LEU A 59 -2.46 -4.75 5.86
CA LEU A 59 -3.71 -5.19 5.29
C LEU A 59 -3.43 -6.09 4.08
N THR A 60 -3.87 -7.34 4.14
CA THR A 60 -3.82 -8.32 3.04
C THR A 60 -5.21 -8.70 2.53
N ASP A 61 -6.24 -8.53 3.36
CA ASP A 61 -7.66 -8.69 3.00
C ASP A 61 -8.29 -7.33 2.68
N PHE A 62 -8.32 -6.96 1.40
CA PHE A 62 -8.85 -5.67 0.95
C PHE A 62 -10.39 -5.58 1.00
N ALA A 63 -11.11 -6.66 1.34
CA ALA A 63 -12.57 -6.60 1.46
C ALA A 63 -13.00 -5.86 2.74
N LYS A 64 -12.13 -5.77 3.75
CA LYS A 64 -12.42 -5.17 5.05
C LYS A 64 -11.76 -3.82 5.19
N ALA A 65 -12.52 -2.84 5.70
CA ALA A 65 -11.95 -1.57 6.09
C ALA A 65 -11.05 -1.76 7.33
N LYS A 66 -9.87 -1.13 7.31
CA LYS A 66 -8.91 -1.15 8.41
C LYS A 66 -9.21 0.01 9.37
N PRO A 67 -9.49 -0.23 10.65
CA PRO A 67 -9.68 0.86 11.62
C PRO A 67 -8.38 1.64 11.79
N LEU A 68 -8.49 2.96 11.91
CA LEU A 68 -7.39 3.89 12.10
C LEU A 68 -7.57 4.62 13.44
N PRO A 69 -6.56 4.58 14.33
CA PRO A 69 -6.65 5.16 15.66
C PRO A 69 -6.57 6.68 15.60
N GLY A 70 -7.68 7.34 15.91
CA GLY A 70 -7.80 8.79 15.83
C GLY A 70 -7.61 9.36 14.42
N THR A 71 -7.27 10.65 14.33
CA THR A 71 -7.44 11.43 13.08
C THR A 71 -6.22 11.45 12.14
N GLY A 72 -5.05 11.02 12.60
CA GLY A 72 -3.79 11.04 11.82
C GLY A 72 -2.72 11.99 12.40
N PRO A 73 -1.70 12.38 11.61
CA PRO A 73 -1.48 12.04 10.20
C PRO A 73 -0.99 10.59 10.01
N PHE A 74 -1.45 9.97 8.92
CA PHE A 74 -1.05 8.62 8.51
C PHE A 74 -0.27 8.63 7.21
N GLU A 75 0.74 7.76 7.14
CA GLU A 75 1.42 7.37 5.92
C GLU A 75 0.87 6.03 5.45
N VAL A 76 0.59 5.92 4.15
CA VAL A 76 0.11 4.67 3.54
C VAL A 76 1.15 4.19 2.54
N TRP A 77 1.55 2.93 2.71
CA TRP A 77 2.55 2.25 1.90
C TRP A 77 1.92 1.00 1.29
N VAL A 78 2.10 0.82 -0.01
CA VAL A 78 1.54 -0.30 -0.78
C VAL A 78 2.68 -1.16 -1.26
N LYS A 79 2.64 -2.46 -0.98
CA LYS A 79 3.61 -3.42 -1.48
C LYS A 79 2.99 -4.20 -2.65
N PRO A 80 3.40 -3.94 -3.90
CA PRO A 80 3.02 -4.77 -5.03
C PRO A 80 3.67 -6.15 -4.95
N LYS A 81 3.04 -7.14 -5.58
CA LYS A 81 3.51 -8.52 -5.57
C LYS A 81 4.90 -8.63 -6.22
N GLY A 82 5.88 -9.11 -5.46
CA GLY A 82 7.25 -9.25 -5.94
C GLY A 82 8.04 -7.93 -6.05
N GLY A 83 7.45 -6.82 -5.61
CA GLY A 83 8.06 -5.50 -5.63
C GLY A 83 8.43 -4.95 -4.26
N LEU A 84 8.83 -3.68 -4.25
CA LEU A 84 9.20 -2.88 -3.09
C LEU A 84 8.00 -2.06 -2.64
N ALA A 85 7.88 -1.83 -1.34
CA ALA A 85 6.81 -0.99 -0.80
C ALA A 85 6.94 0.45 -1.29
N VAL A 86 5.89 0.97 -1.91
CA VAL A 86 5.82 2.34 -2.42
C VAL A 86 4.89 3.18 -1.55
N LYS A 87 5.32 4.40 -1.20
CA LYS A 87 4.49 5.34 -0.46
C LYS A 87 3.44 5.94 -1.39
N VAL A 88 2.16 5.76 -1.04
CA VAL A 88 1.03 6.32 -1.81
C VAL A 88 0.41 7.53 -1.14
N HIS A 89 0.58 7.68 0.17
CA HIS A 89 0.10 8.85 0.91
C HIS A 89 1.04 9.16 2.08
N ASP A 90 1.34 10.43 2.32
CA ASP A 90 2.31 10.87 3.36
C ASP A 90 1.64 11.48 4.60
N LYS A 91 0.54 12.20 4.41
CA LYS A 91 -0.17 12.91 5.49
C LYS A 91 -1.67 12.74 5.37
N LEU A 92 -2.13 11.49 5.33
CA LEU A 92 -3.54 11.17 5.29
C LEU A 92 -4.18 11.53 6.64
N VAL A 93 -5.23 12.34 6.61
CA VAL A 93 -6.03 12.70 7.78
C VAL A 93 -7.42 12.09 7.58
N VAL A 94 -7.84 11.24 8.50
CA VAL A 94 -9.14 10.56 8.43
C VAL A 94 -9.96 10.98 9.63
N PRO A 95 -11.01 11.80 9.46
CA PRO A 95 -11.87 12.21 10.56
C PRO A 95 -12.47 11.00 11.28
N ALA A 96 -12.67 11.19 12.58
CA ALA A 96 -13.40 10.28 13.45
C ALA A 96 -14.74 9.84 12.83
N GLY A 97 -15.05 8.55 12.89
CA GLY A 97 -16.30 7.98 12.37
C GLY A 97 -16.44 7.99 10.84
N THR A 98 -15.40 8.40 10.09
CA THR A 98 -15.41 8.44 8.63
C THR A 98 -14.55 7.33 8.04
N ALA A 99 -15.02 6.72 6.95
CA ALA A 99 -14.22 5.80 6.15
C ALA A 99 -13.59 6.54 4.96
N HIS A 100 -12.27 6.57 4.88
CA HIS A 100 -11.52 7.02 3.70
C HIS A 100 -11.36 5.86 2.73
N GLU A 101 -11.83 6.03 1.50
CA GLU A 101 -11.64 5.06 0.43
C GLU A 101 -10.38 5.38 -0.39
N LEU A 102 -9.39 4.49 -0.33
CA LEU A 102 -8.18 4.54 -1.14
C LEU A 102 -8.32 3.60 -2.34
N LYS A 103 -8.57 4.17 -3.51
CA LYS A 103 -8.57 3.44 -4.78
C LYS A 103 -7.15 3.36 -5.31
N LEU A 104 -6.56 2.17 -5.33
CA LEU A 104 -5.18 1.98 -5.76
C LEU A 104 -4.97 2.36 -7.23
N GLY A 105 -6.03 2.26 -8.04
CA GLY A 105 -6.03 2.75 -9.41
C GLY A 105 -5.87 4.26 -9.55
N ASP A 106 -6.30 5.05 -8.56
CA ASP A 106 -6.25 6.50 -8.64
C ASP A 106 -4.91 7.07 -8.15
N VAL A 107 -4.07 6.22 -7.54
CA VAL A 107 -2.81 6.63 -6.89
C VAL A 107 -1.58 5.92 -7.43
N LEU A 108 -1.73 4.84 -8.19
CA LEU A 108 -0.62 4.06 -8.76
C LEU A 108 -0.79 3.91 -10.26
N GLY A 109 0.33 4.01 -10.97
CA GLY A 109 0.45 3.54 -12.35
C GLY A 109 1.21 2.23 -12.42
N VAL A 110 1.16 1.60 -13.59
CA VAL A 110 1.85 0.32 -13.85
C VAL A 110 2.89 0.53 -14.93
N VAL A 111 4.09 0.03 -14.70
CA VAL A 111 5.13 -0.06 -15.74
C VAL A 111 5.42 -1.53 -16.02
N GLU A 112 5.33 -1.89 -17.29
CA GLU A 112 5.65 -3.21 -17.80
C GLU A 112 6.79 -3.09 -18.81
N VAL A 113 7.86 -3.86 -18.61
CA VAL A 113 9.03 -3.82 -19.49
C VAL A 113 9.04 -5.08 -20.36
N PHE A 114 9.01 -4.90 -21.68
CA PHE A 114 9.10 -5.96 -22.67
C PHE A 114 10.57 -6.25 -22.97
N GLY A 115 10.90 -7.53 -23.07
CA GLY A 115 12.27 -8.04 -23.13
C GLY A 115 12.71 -8.51 -24.50
N ASP A 116 11.88 -8.33 -25.54
CA ASP A 116 12.01 -9.06 -26.79
C ASP A 116 13.30 -8.70 -27.55
N THR A 117 13.85 -7.50 -27.32
CA THR A 117 15.11 -7.01 -27.89
C THR A 117 16.26 -6.92 -26.89
N PHE A 118 16.04 -7.28 -25.62
CA PHE A 118 17.02 -7.13 -24.54
C PHE A 118 17.61 -8.48 -24.12
N PRO A 119 18.85 -8.51 -23.60
CA PRO A 119 19.40 -9.73 -23.01
C PRO A 119 18.53 -10.21 -21.86
N ARG A 120 18.64 -11.50 -21.50
CA ARG A 120 17.97 -12.03 -20.30
C ARG A 120 18.34 -11.16 -19.09
N ALA A 121 17.33 -10.56 -18.47
CA ALA A 121 17.51 -9.78 -17.25
C ALA A 121 17.72 -10.70 -16.05
N ASP A 122 18.64 -10.32 -15.16
CA ASP A 122 18.63 -10.75 -13.76
C ASP A 122 17.69 -9.86 -12.95
N LYS A 123 17.68 -8.57 -13.29
CA LYS A 123 16.86 -7.57 -12.63
C LYS A 123 16.48 -6.44 -13.59
N ILE A 124 15.26 -5.97 -13.45
CA ILE A 124 14.74 -4.76 -14.07
C ILE A 124 14.50 -3.77 -12.94
N VAL A 125 14.96 -2.53 -13.08
CA VAL A 125 14.92 -1.54 -12.01
C VAL A 125 14.33 -0.24 -12.52
N LEU A 126 13.34 0.27 -11.79
CA LEU A 126 12.82 1.63 -11.97
C LEU A 126 13.48 2.56 -10.97
N THR A 127 13.94 3.70 -11.44
CA THR A 127 14.60 4.74 -10.63
C THR A 127 14.05 6.11 -10.94
N ASP A 128 14.38 7.10 -10.10
CA ASP A 128 14.32 8.49 -10.50
C ASP A 128 15.21 8.73 -11.74
N THR A 129 14.86 9.70 -12.58
CA THR A 129 15.62 9.97 -13.82
C THR A 129 17.03 10.48 -13.54
N ARG A 130 17.25 11.08 -12.37
CA ARG A 130 18.56 11.58 -11.91
C ARG A 130 19.37 10.54 -11.15
N ASP A 131 18.81 9.35 -10.92
CA ASP A 131 19.52 8.27 -10.24
C ASP A 131 20.69 7.77 -11.11
N PRO A 132 21.88 7.53 -10.51
CA PRO A 132 23.05 7.09 -11.27
C PRO A 132 22.91 5.67 -11.84
N GLY A 133 21.98 4.86 -11.33
CA GLY A 133 21.66 3.54 -11.83
C GLY A 133 22.26 2.39 -11.03
N PRO A 134 21.83 1.14 -11.29
CA PRO A 134 22.29 -0.03 -10.56
C PRO A 134 23.80 -0.25 -10.69
N GLY A 135 24.48 -0.47 -9.56
CA GLY A 135 25.94 -0.65 -9.49
C GLY A 135 26.69 0.61 -9.03
N GLU A 136 26.04 1.77 -9.07
CA GLU A 136 26.62 3.04 -8.64
C GLU A 136 26.31 3.37 -7.17
N LYS A 137 27.22 4.13 -6.53
CA LYS A 137 27.01 4.56 -5.14
C LYS A 137 25.86 5.56 -5.05
N GLY A 138 24.91 5.28 -4.15
CA GLY A 138 23.74 6.15 -3.93
C GLY A 138 22.53 5.81 -4.80
N HIS A 139 22.59 4.73 -5.59
CA HIS A 139 21.45 4.17 -6.31
C HIS A 139 20.29 3.82 -5.37
N VAL A 140 19.09 4.30 -5.70
CA VAL A 140 17.85 3.97 -5.00
C VAL A 140 16.81 3.47 -6.00
N ALA A 141 16.52 2.17 -5.93
CA ALA A 141 15.42 1.58 -6.69
C ALA A 141 14.07 2.05 -6.14
N VAL A 142 13.25 2.66 -7.00
CA VAL A 142 11.83 2.90 -6.72
C VAL A 142 11.08 1.58 -6.80
N GLN A 143 11.35 0.82 -7.85
CA GLN A 143 10.78 -0.50 -8.03
C GLN A 143 11.76 -1.45 -8.73
N SER A 144 11.49 -2.75 -8.64
CA SER A 144 12.27 -3.76 -9.34
C SER A 144 11.46 -5.03 -9.61
N ALA A 145 11.77 -5.68 -10.72
CA ALA A 145 11.29 -7.00 -11.09
C ALA A 145 12.47 -7.91 -11.47
N ARG A 146 12.27 -9.23 -11.41
CA ARG A 146 13.26 -10.22 -11.86
C ARG A 146 13.11 -10.56 -13.34
N ASP A 147 11.88 -10.54 -13.83
CA ASP A 147 11.51 -11.00 -15.16
C ASP A 147 10.84 -9.88 -15.97
N TYR A 148 11.00 -9.92 -17.29
CA TYR A 148 10.24 -9.09 -18.22
C TYR A 148 8.74 -9.40 -18.13
N ARG A 149 7.91 -8.46 -18.59
CA ARG A 149 6.44 -8.54 -18.56
C ARG A 149 5.88 -8.68 -17.13
N THR A 150 6.70 -8.37 -16.13
CA THR A 150 6.25 -8.22 -14.76
C THR A 150 5.76 -6.79 -14.56
N GLU A 151 4.54 -6.64 -14.05
CA GLU A 151 3.96 -5.36 -13.69
C GLU A 151 4.65 -4.78 -12.44
N MET A 152 5.22 -3.59 -12.56
CA MET A 152 5.77 -2.82 -11.45
C MET A 152 4.83 -1.65 -11.13
N ALA A 153 4.39 -1.56 -9.88
CA ALA A 153 3.49 -0.50 -9.44
C ALA A 153 4.29 0.68 -8.87
N VAL A 154 4.10 1.86 -9.43
CA VAL A 154 4.78 3.08 -8.96
C VAL A 154 3.82 4.25 -8.85
N PRO A 155 4.09 5.23 -7.97
CA PRO A 155 3.37 6.50 -7.98
C PRO A 155 3.46 7.21 -9.35
N PRO A 156 2.59 8.20 -9.62
CA PRO A 156 2.72 9.02 -10.81
C PRO A 156 4.03 9.81 -10.78
N GLY A 157 4.72 9.85 -11.92
CA GLY A 157 6.06 10.43 -11.98
C GLY A 157 6.73 10.19 -13.32
N THR A 158 7.98 10.63 -13.43
CA THR A 158 8.84 10.28 -14.57
C THR A 158 10.00 9.44 -14.04
N TYR A 159 10.28 8.32 -14.70
CA TYR A 159 11.23 7.33 -14.23
C TYR A 159 12.20 6.92 -15.34
N ALA A 160 13.38 6.47 -14.92
CA ALA A 160 14.31 5.74 -15.78
C ALA A 160 14.15 4.24 -15.54
N VAL A 161 14.27 3.46 -16.62
CA VAL A 161 14.24 2.00 -16.61
C VAL A 161 15.63 1.48 -16.92
N TRP A 162 16.10 0.61 -16.04
CA TRP A 162 17.38 -0.06 -16.17
C TRP A 162 17.18 -1.56 -16.27
N VAL A 163 17.95 -2.19 -17.14
CA VAL A 163 18.07 -3.65 -17.23
C VAL A 163 19.45 -4.04 -16.74
N VAL A 164 19.49 -4.94 -15.76
CA VAL A 164 20.70 -5.59 -15.27
C VAL A 164 20.77 -6.98 -15.93
N PRO A 165 21.67 -7.20 -16.89
CA PRO A 165 21.77 -8.49 -17.58
C PRO A 165 22.26 -9.62 -16.68
N ALA A 166 21.72 -10.83 -16.88
CA ALA A 166 22.09 -12.01 -16.10
C ALA A 166 23.49 -12.58 -16.40
N ASN A 167 24.15 -12.09 -17.45
CA ASN A 167 25.52 -12.49 -17.80
C ASN A 167 26.60 -11.69 -17.04
N GLY A 168 26.21 -10.83 -16.09
CA GLY A 168 27.13 -10.00 -15.31
C GLY A 168 27.64 -8.76 -16.04
N ALA A 169 27.11 -8.44 -17.22
CA ALA A 169 27.37 -7.16 -17.87
C ALA A 169 26.83 -5.99 -17.03
N CYS A 170 27.38 -4.80 -17.26
CA CYS A 170 26.92 -3.59 -16.60
C CYS A 170 25.43 -3.32 -16.87
N ALA A 171 24.76 -2.67 -15.91
CA ALA A 171 23.38 -2.23 -16.07
C ALA A 171 23.27 -1.27 -17.26
N GLN A 172 22.20 -1.42 -18.03
CA GLN A 172 21.90 -0.60 -19.19
C GLN A 172 20.65 0.23 -18.93
N LYS A 173 20.75 1.55 -19.10
CA LYS A 173 19.58 2.41 -19.10
C LYS A 173 18.87 2.21 -20.45
N VAL A 174 17.66 1.67 -20.39
CA VAL A 174 16.88 1.33 -21.58
C VAL A 174 15.97 2.49 -21.98
N GLU A 175 15.40 3.18 -21.00
CA GLU A 175 14.55 4.35 -21.21
C GLU A 175 14.76 5.33 -20.05
N ASP A 176 14.74 6.63 -20.32
CA ASP A 176 15.09 7.67 -19.34
C ASP A 176 13.90 8.57 -18.97
N ASN A 177 12.81 8.54 -19.76
CA ASN A 177 11.68 9.44 -19.57
C ASN A 177 10.33 8.72 -19.60
N VAL A 178 10.22 7.60 -18.87
CA VAL A 178 8.95 6.88 -18.71
C VAL A 178 8.00 7.71 -17.87
N ARG A 179 7.01 8.32 -18.51
CA ARG A 179 5.97 9.10 -17.84
C ARG A 179 4.84 8.19 -17.37
N VAL A 180 4.72 8.02 -16.06
CA VAL A 180 3.69 7.19 -15.43
C VAL A 180 2.57 8.06 -14.88
N GLN A 181 1.34 7.70 -15.24
CA GLN A 181 0.12 8.32 -14.73
C GLN A 181 -0.63 7.34 -13.85
N ALA A 182 -1.34 7.85 -12.84
CA ALA A 182 -2.25 7.02 -12.05
C ALA A 182 -3.28 6.34 -12.94
N GLY A 183 -3.52 5.06 -12.67
CA GLY A 183 -4.54 4.25 -13.33
C GLY A 183 -4.22 3.89 -14.78
N ARG A 184 -3.01 4.23 -15.26
CA ARG A 184 -2.52 3.89 -16.59
C ARG A 184 -1.40 2.88 -16.51
N SER A 185 -1.34 2.01 -17.51
CA SER A 185 -0.19 1.15 -17.77
C SER A 185 0.68 1.77 -18.85
N VAL A 186 2.00 1.69 -18.65
CA VAL A 186 3.01 2.13 -19.61
C VAL A 186 3.85 0.92 -19.96
N LYS A 187 4.00 0.70 -21.26
CA LYS A 187 4.86 -0.36 -21.79
C LYS A 187 6.18 0.25 -22.24
N VAL A 188 7.28 -0.39 -21.86
CA VAL A 188 8.64 0.05 -22.19
C VAL A 188 9.32 -1.08 -22.92
N GLY A 189 9.95 -0.78 -24.05
CA GLY A 189 10.41 -1.79 -25.01
C GLY A 189 9.35 -2.14 -26.04
N ASP A 190 9.81 -2.66 -27.18
CA ASP A 190 8.99 -3.14 -28.29
C ASP A 190 8.54 -4.59 -28.09
#